data_AF-A0A4Q4CFS0-F1
#
_entry.id   AF-A0A4Q4CFS0-F1
#
_cell.length_a   1.000
_cell.length_b   1.000
_cell.length_c   1.000
_cell.angle_alpha   90.00
_cell.angle_beta   90.00
_cell.angle_gamma   90.00
#
_symmetry.space_group_name_H-M   'P 1'
#
loop_
_entity.id
_entity.type
_entity.pdbx_description
1 polymer ?
#
loop_
_entity_poly.entity_id
_entity_poly.type
_entity_poly.pdbx_seq_one_letter_code
_entity_poly.pdbx_strand_id
1 'polypeptide(L)'
;MTHLPEPVFTQSYGPGCLSRMARFVLNGVIGTFLCAGPVTAIIALGWLTRRQGHTARTRFGLVEEAPGWLAGPRDVNGRPSGRVARALGGLAANIRMGLIALTALLAWTLPFTLLWLGAWWAGWENSFNKGYEQAFVGPSVFLFGTLLAALIVPALPFILAHLASEDRLSAAFEMRRLRTLLAQAGWRVPALGLVTAFFSFPFFAARGLITTATDWAPWIEDLTPDEVAALKGQIALFLAAAAFGTAWIARALAARAYVKAAPGAAGLRPGLWDGSAAAEAARPARNRSRLLTLVWYGLAMAITLGASFLILAGQFLDHAWWRWIFHPGLTLPWVG
;
A
#
# COMPACT_ATOMS: atom_id res chain seq x y z
N MET A 1 -31.26 -22.69 -44.80
CA MET A 1 -30.11 -21.76 -44.71
C MET A 1 -30.55 -20.54 -43.92
N THR A 2 -30.35 -20.57 -42.61
CA THR A 2 -30.65 -19.48 -41.70
C THR A 2 -29.47 -18.51 -41.68
N HIS A 3 -29.69 -17.31 -42.21
CA HIS A 3 -28.75 -16.19 -42.09
C HIS A 3 -28.52 -15.89 -40.62
N LEU A 4 -27.33 -16.23 -40.12
CA LEU A 4 -26.87 -15.72 -38.83
C LEU A 4 -26.56 -14.22 -39.02
N PRO A 5 -27.12 -13.32 -38.19
CA PRO A 5 -26.83 -11.91 -38.28
C PRO A 5 -25.33 -11.68 -38.03
N GLU A 6 -24.70 -10.94 -38.94
CA GLU A 6 -23.30 -10.54 -38.79
C GLU A 6 -23.12 -9.79 -37.45
N PRO A 7 -22.04 -10.09 -36.71
CA PRO A 7 -21.73 -9.35 -35.49
C PRO A 7 -21.47 -7.90 -35.87
N VAL A 8 -22.38 -7.01 -35.49
CA VAL A 8 -22.18 -5.57 -35.56
C VAL A 8 -21.03 -5.25 -34.62
N PHE A 9 -19.82 -5.15 -35.18
CA PHE A 9 -18.67 -4.57 -34.50
C PHE A 9 -18.95 -3.08 -34.32
N THR A 10 -19.73 -2.73 -33.30
CA THR A 10 -19.71 -1.37 -32.75
C THR A 10 -18.29 -1.13 -32.24
N GLN A 11 -17.47 -0.49 -33.08
CA GLN A 11 -16.25 0.17 -32.66
C GLN A 11 -16.64 1.22 -31.62
N SER A 12 -16.68 0.79 -30.36
CA SER A 12 -16.79 1.69 -29.23
C SER A 12 -15.50 2.49 -29.20
N TYR A 13 -15.57 3.73 -29.69
CA TYR A 13 -14.46 4.67 -29.63
C TYR A 13 -13.97 4.73 -28.18
N GLY A 14 -12.78 4.15 -27.97
CA GLY A 14 -12.14 4.18 -26.68
C GLY A 14 -11.90 5.63 -26.25
N PRO A 15 -11.90 5.91 -24.94
CA PRO A 15 -11.66 7.25 -24.45
C PRO A 15 -10.30 7.78 -24.94
N GLY A 16 -10.32 8.94 -25.63
CA GLY A 16 -9.13 9.58 -26.16
C GLY A 16 -8.07 9.87 -25.08
N CYS A 17 -6.81 10.04 -25.49
CA CYS A 17 -5.67 10.26 -24.58
C CYS A 17 -5.92 11.38 -23.56
N LEU A 18 -6.45 12.52 -24.02
CA LEU A 18 -6.79 13.66 -23.16
C LEU A 18 -7.80 13.30 -22.07
N SER A 19 -8.84 12.53 -22.40
CA SER A 19 -9.84 12.11 -21.42
C SER A 19 -9.30 11.13 -20.38
N ARG A 20 -8.26 10.36 -20.72
CA ARG A 20 -7.55 9.48 -19.78
C ARG A 20 -6.65 10.29 -18.85
N MET A 21 -5.94 11.28 -19.39
CA MET A 21 -5.09 12.19 -18.62
C MET A 21 -5.92 13.05 -17.65
N ALA A 22 -7.02 13.65 -18.13
CA ALA A 22 -7.95 14.41 -17.29
C ALA A 22 -8.51 13.57 -16.14
N ARG A 23 -8.92 12.31 -16.42
CA ARG A 23 -9.36 11.38 -15.37
C ARG A 23 -8.24 11.01 -14.41
N PHE A 24 -7.01 10.85 -14.87
CA PHE A 24 -5.87 10.56 -14.00
C PHE A 24 -5.63 11.71 -13.03
N VAL A 25 -5.55 12.95 -13.54
CA VAL A 25 -5.37 14.16 -12.72
C VAL A 25 -6.51 14.34 -11.73
N LEU A 26 -7.77 14.24 -12.19
CA LEU A 26 -8.94 14.39 -11.33
C LEU A 26 -8.94 13.37 -10.18
N ASN A 27 -8.64 12.10 -10.47
CA ASN A 27 -8.54 11.08 -9.42
C ASN A 27 -7.38 11.36 -8.46
N GLY A 28 -6.26 11.89 -8.96
CA GLY A 28 -5.12 12.33 -8.17
C GLY A 28 -5.49 13.41 -7.16
N VAL A 29 -6.17 14.46 -7.63
CA VAL A 29 -6.62 15.58 -6.81
C VAL A 29 -7.62 15.12 -5.76
N ILE A 30 -8.67 14.40 -6.14
CA ILE A 30 -9.70 13.90 -5.19
C ILE A 30 -9.06 13.01 -4.13
N GLY A 31 -8.23 12.04 -4.54
CA GLY A 31 -7.56 11.14 -3.60
C GLY A 31 -6.62 11.86 -2.63
N THR A 32 -5.90 12.89 -3.12
CA THR A 32 -5.04 13.74 -2.29
C THR A 32 -5.84 14.44 -1.20
N PHE A 33 -6.94 15.12 -1.56
CA PHE A 33 -7.79 15.79 -0.57
C PHE A 33 -8.40 14.82 0.45
N LEU A 34 -8.83 13.64 -0.02
CA LEU A 34 -9.37 12.62 0.88
C LEU A 34 -8.29 12.06 1.83
N CYS A 35 -7.02 12.00 1.41
CA CYS A 35 -5.91 11.56 2.26
C CYS A 35 -5.42 12.62 3.26
N ALA A 36 -5.92 13.85 3.22
CA ALA A 36 -5.55 14.90 4.18
C ALA A 36 -6.13 14.64 5.59
N GLY A 37 -7.20 13.84 5.70
CA GLY A 37 -7.83 13.48 6.97
C GLY A 37 -7.93 11.95 7.16
N PRO A 38 -7.83 11.43 8.40
CA PRO A 38 -7.85 9.99 8.67
C PRO A 38 -9.20 9.34 8.31
N VAL A 39 -10.32 10.04 8.57
CA VAL A 39 -11.67 9.54 8.27
C VAL A 39 -11.91 9.50 6.77
N THR A 40 -11.56 10.57 6.05
CA THR A 40 -11.71 10.66 4.59
C THR A 40 -10.77 9.72 3.85
N ALA A 41 -9.61 9.39 4.43
CA ALA A 41 -8.66 8.43 3.86
C ALA A 41 -9.26 7.02 3.74
N ILE A 42 -10.27 6.67 4.54
CA ILE A 42 -11.02 5.41 4.41
C ILE A 42 -11.71 5.34 3.04
N ILE A 43 -12.26 6.46 2.56
CA ILE A 43 -12.91 6.52 1.23
C ILE A 43 -11.87 6.32 0.12
N ALA A 44 -10.71 6.96 0.22
CA ALA A 44 -9.60 6.78 -0.71
C ALA A 44 -9.08 5.34 -0.72
N LEU A 45 -8.92 4.74 0.47
CA LEU A 45 -8.52 3.34 0.64
C LEU A 45 -9.52 2.38 -0.01
N GLY A 46 -10.82 2.67 0.15
CA GLY A 46 -11.89 1.90 -0.47
C GLY A 46 -11.90 1.98 -1.98
N TRP A 47 -11.75 3.18 -2.53
CA TRP A 47 -11.64 3.38 -3.97
C TRP A 47 -10.42 2.65 -4.56
N LEU A 48 -9.26 2.76 -3.90
CA LEU A 48 -8.04 2.05 -4.29
C LEU A 48 -8.23 0.53 -4.27
N THR A 49 -8.89 0.01 -3.23
CA THR A 49 -9.16 -1.43 -3.08
C THR A 49 -10.12 -1.91 -4.17
N ARG A 50 -11.22 -1.19 -4.44
CA ARG A 50 -12.14 -1.52 -5.53
C ARG A 50 -11.46 -1.47 -6.89
N ARG A 51 -10.61 -0.46 -7.13
CA ARG A 51 -9.83 -0.34 -8.38
C ARG A 51 -8.87 -1.51 -8.56
N GLN A 52 -8.22 -1.93 -7.48
CA GLN A 52 -7.34 -3.10 -7.46
C GLN A 52 -8.11 -4.38 -7.80
N GLY A 53 -9.28 -4.58 -7.18
CA GLY A 53 -10.19 -5.70 -7.44
C GLY A 53 -10.71 -5.73 -8.87
N HIS A 54 -11.22 -4.60 -9.36
CA HIS A 54 -11.68 -4.44 -10.75
C HIS A 54 -10.57 -4.78 -11.75
N THR A 55 -9.34 -4.30 -11.52
CA THR A 55 -8.19 -4.62 -12.39
C THR A 55 -7.89 -6.12 -12.39
N ALA A 56 -8.07 -6.80 -11.26
CA ALA A 56 -7.87 -8.23 -11.17
C ALA A 56 -8.97 -9.01 -11.90
N ARG A 57 -10.24 -8.73 -11.56
CA ARG A 57 -11.42 -9.41 -12.10
C ARG A 57 -11.58 -9.23 -13.60
N THR A 58 -11.36 -8.03 -14.14
CA THR A 58 -11.37 -7.79 -15.60
C THR A 58 -10.31 -8.58 -16.34
N ARG A 59 -9.15 -8.85 -15.71
CA ARG A 59 -8.10 -9.68 -16.30
C ARG A 59 -8.38 -11.17 -16.19
N PHE A 60 -9.30 -11.57 -15.31
CA PHE A 60 -9.80 -12.93 -15.24
C PHE A 60 -11.00 -13.18 -16.16
N GLY A 61 -11.49 -12.15 -16.87
CA GLY A 61 -12.58 -12.27 -17.83
C GLY A 61 -13.93 -11.74 -17.32
N LEU A 62 -14.01 -11.28 -16.07
CA LEU A 62 -15.23 -10.70 -15.52
C LEU A 62 -15.44 -9.28 -16.04
N VAL A 63 -16.60 -9.04 -16.67
CA VAL A 63 -16.99 -7.73 -17.19
C VAL A 63 -17.66 -6.93 -16.07
N GLU A 64 -16.93 -5.97 -15.51
CA GLU A 64 -17.44 -5.06 -14.47
C GLU A 64 -17.29 -3.60 -14.89
N GLU A 65 -18.18 -2.72 -14.42
CA GLU A 65 -17.97 -1.28 -14.54
C GLU A 65 -16.79 -0.83 -13.67
N ALA A 66 -15.98 0.10 -14.20
CA ALA A 66 -14.87 0.67 -13.44
C ALA A 66 -15.37 1.46 -12.21
N PRO A 67 -14.70 1.35 -11.04
CA PRO A 67 -15.16 2.03 -9.83
C PRO A 67 -14.98 3.55 -9.92
N GLY A 68 -16.04 4.29 -9.63
CA GLY A 68 -16.03 5.74 -9.42
C GLY A 68 -15.89 6.14 -7.95
N TRP A 69 -15.53 7.41 -7.71
CA TRP A 69 -15.53 8.02 -6.37
C TRP A 69 -16.94 8.11 -5.77
N LEU A 70 -17.90 8.57 -6.59
CA LEU A 70 -19.31 8.67 -6.23
C LEU A 70 -20.19 7.83 -7.15
N ALA A 71 -19.82 7.64 -8.41
CA ALA A 71 -20.66 6.91 -9.36
C ALA A 71 -20.70 5.41 -9.03
N GLY A 72 -21.82 4.96 -8.46
CA GLY A 72 -22.21 3.55 -8.40
C GLY A 72 -22.66 2.99 -9.76
N PRO A 73 -22.98 1.67 -9.79
CA PRO A 73 -23.42 0.96 -11.00
C PRO A 73 -24.56 1.70 -11.70
N ARG A 74 -24.60 1.67 -13.04
CA ARG A 74 -25.71 2.30 -13.81
C ARG A 74 -27.02 1.56 -13.62
N ASP A 75 -26.97 0.24 -13.68
CA ASP A 75 -28.12 -0.63 -13.51
C ASP A 75 -27.97 -1.49 -12.26
N VAL A 76 -29.07 -1.60 -11.50
CA VAL A 76 -29.18 -2.52 -10.37
C VAL A 76 -30.38 -3.41 -10.67
N ASN A 77 -30.15 -4.72 -10.80
CA ASN A 77 -31.19 -5.70 -11.15
C ASN A 77 -31.95 -5.35 -12.44
N GLY A 78 -31.23 -4.87 -13.47
CA GLY A 78 -31.80 -4.49 -14.76
C GLY A 78 -32.65 -3.21 -14.76
N ARG A 79 -32.65 -2.45 -13.66
CA ARG A 79 -33.32 -1.14 -13.59
C ARG A 79 -32.30 0.00 -13.55
N PRO A 80 -32.52 1.08 -14.31
CA PRO A 80 -31.66 2.25 -14.26
C PRO A 80 -31.78 2.90 -12.88
N SER A 81 -30.62 3.10 -12.25
CA SER A 81 -30.56 3.71 -10.92
C SER A 81 -30.54 5.24 -11.02
N GLY A 82 -31.32 5.89 -10.15
CA GLY A 82 -31.38 7.35 -10.07
C GLY A 82 -30.02 7.96 -9.67
N ARG A 83 -29.72 9.19 -10.12
CA ARG A 83 -28.42 9.86 -9.91
C ARG A 83 -27.98 9.91 -8.43
N VAL A 84 -28.91 10.19 -7.52
CA VAL A 84 -28.65 10.25 -6.08
C VAL A 84 -28.35 8.86 -5.51
N ALA A 85 -29.15 7.86 -5.87
CA ALA A 85 -28.92 6.48 -5.45
C ALA A 85 -27.55 5.96 -5.92
N ARG A 86 -27.13 6.35 -7.14
CA ARG A 86 -25.80 6.05 -7.65
C ARG A 86 -24.70 6.71 -6.85
N ALA A 87 -24.84 8.01 -6.57
CA ALA A 87 -23.86 8.78 -5.80
C ALA A 87 -23.67 8.19 -4.39
N LEU A 88 -24.77 7.93 -3.69
CA LEU A 88 -24.76 7.35 -2.35
C LEU A 88 -24.25 5.90 -2.37
N GLY A 89 -24.67 5.10 -3.35
CA GLY A 89 -24.22 3.72 -3.50
C GLY A 89 -22.72 3.61 -3.78
N GLY A 90 -22.17 4.49 -4.62
CA GLY A 90 -20.73 4.51 -4.90
C GLY A 90 -19.90 4.94 -3.68
N LEU A 91 -20.36 5.96 -2.95
CA LEU A 91 -19.74 6.40 -1.71
C LEU A 91 -19.78 5.30 -0.64
N ALA A 92 -20.95 4.68 -0.41
CA ALA A 92 -21.12 3.59 0.54
C ALA A 92 -20.24 2.39 0.19
N ALA A 93 -20.12 2.04 -1.10
CA ALA A 93 -19.21 0.99 -1.56
C ALA A 93 -17.74 1.32 -1.27
N ASN A 94 -17.32 2.58 -1.43
CA ASN A 94 -15.97 3.00 -1.06
C ASN A 94 -15.77 2.93 0.46
N ILE A 95 -16.72 3.40 1.28
CA ILE A 95 -16.62 3.30 2.74
C ILE A 95 -16.53 1.83 3.18
N ARG A 96 -17.44 0.96 2.71
CA ARG A 96 -17.44 -0.48 3.03
C ARG A 96 -16.09 -1.12 2.71
N MET A 97 -15.59 -0.92 1.49
CA MET A 97 -14.31 -1.52 1.08
C MET A 97 -13.11 -0.89 1.78
N GLY A 98 -13.19 0.40 2.11
CA GLY A 98 -12.18 1.08 2.91
C GLY A 98 -12.08 0.48 4.31
N LEU A 99 -13.21 0.26 4.97
CA LEU A 99 -13.27 -0.38 6.30
C LEU A 99 -12.77 -1.83 6.25
N ILE A 100 -13.19 -2.62 5.27
CA ILE A 100 -12.69 -4.00 5.10
C ILE A 100 -11.17 -4.01 4.91
N ALA A 101 -10.64 -3.14 4.04
CA ALA A 101 -9.19 -3.05 3.81
C ALA A 101 -8.43 -2.54 5.04
N LEU A 102 -8.98 -1.57 5.77
CA LEU A 102 -8.41 -1.05 7.01
C LEU A 102 -8.36 -2.12 8.10
N THR A 103 -9.45 -2.86 8.30
CA THR A 103 -9.50 -3.97 9.25
C THR A 103 -8.48 -5.04 8.92
N ALA A 104 -8.34 -5.41 7.64
CA ALA A 104 -7.31 -6.36 7.22
C ALA A 104 -5.89 -5.82 7.47
N LEU A 105 -5.64 -4.55 7.14
CA LEU A 105 -4.37 -3.88 7.41
C LEU A 105 -4.05 -3.93 8.91
N LEU A 106 -4.97 -3.47 9.76
CA LEU A 106 -4.79 -3.46 11.21
C LEU A 106 -4.56 -4.87 11.75
N ALA A 107 -5.35 -5.86 11.35
CA ALA A 107 -5.17 -7.24 11.82
C ALA A 107 -3.76 -7.79 11.53
N TRP A 108 -3.19 -7.41 10.39
CA TRP A 108 -1.85 -7.84 9.98
C TRP A 108 -0.72 -6.98 10.55
N THR A 109 -0.92 -5.66 10.71
CA THR A 109 0.16 -4.74 11.10
C THR A 109 0.17 -4.40 12.57
N LEU A 110 -0.97 -4.43 13.24
CA LEU A 110 -1.09 -4.05 14.65
C LEU A 110 -0.19 -4.88 15.58
N PRO A 111 -0.06 -6.22 15.42
CA PRO A 111 0.77 -7.02 16.34
C PRO A 111 2.21 -6.52 16.47
N PHE A 112 2.91 -6.28 15.35
CA PHE A 112 4.28 -5.75 15.41
C PHE A 112 4.32 -4.25 15.72
N THR A 113 3.28 -3.49 15.37
CA THR A 113 3.20 -2.06 15.70
C THR A 113 3.08 -1.86 17.21
N LEU A 114 2.29 -2.69 17.90
CA LEU A 114 2.18 -2.67 19.36
C LEU A 114 3.50 -3.05 20.04
N LEU A 115 4.23 -4.03 19.48
CA LEU A 115 5.57 -4.37 19.96
C LEU A 115 6.53 -3.18 19.82
N TRP A 116 6.56 -2.52 18.66
CA TRP A 116 7.38 -1.31 18.49
C TRP A 116 6.99 -0.17 19.42
N LEU A 117 5.68 0.04 19.66
CA LEU A 117 5.19 1.04 20.61
C LEU A 117 5.63 0.71 22.04
N GLY A 118 5.51 -0.55 22.46
CA GLY A 118 5.97 -1.01 23.77
C GLY A 118 7.49 -0.91 23.92
N ALA A 119 8.25 -1.20 22.86
CA ALA A 119 9.69 -1.03 22.83
C ALA A 119 10.12 0.45 22.98
N TRP A 120 9.43 1.35 22.28
CA TRP A 120 9.64 2.79 22.41
C TRP A 120 9.33 3.27 23.83
N TRP A 121 8.19 2.84 24.40
CA TRP A 121 7.81 3.17 25.77
C TRP A 121 8.83 2.67 26.79
N ALA A 122 9.29 1.42 26.67
CA ALA A 122 10.30 0.86 27.56
C ALA A 122 11.66 1.58 27.43
N GLY A 123 12.04 1.98 26.22
CA GLY A 123 13.25 2.77 26.00
C GLY A 123 13.17 4.16 26.64
N TRP A 124 12.01 4.83 26.52
CA TRP A 124 11.74 6.10 27.16
C TRP A 124 11.79 5.96 28.68
N GLU A 125 11.04 5.02 29.24
CA GLU A 125 10.98 4.76 30.69
C GLU A 125 12.36 4.46 31.29
N ASN A 126 13.14 3.60 30.63
CA ASN A 126 14.50 3.29 31.06
C ASN A 126 15.43 4.52 31.06
N SER A 127 15.26 5.43 30.10
CA SER A 127 16.07 6.65 30.00
C SER A 127 15.75 7.65 31.12
N PHE A 128 14.49 7.78 31.52
CA PHE A 128 14.07 8.73 32.55
C PHE A 128 14.24 8.19 33.97
N ASN A 129 13.89 6.92 34.19
CA ASN A 129 13.89 6.30 35.52
C ASN A 129 15.18 5.53 35.83
N LYS A 130 16.18 5.57 34.93
CA LYS A 130 17.49 4.92 35.10
C LYS A 130 17.37 3.44 35.48
N GLY A 131 16.35 2.78 34.95
CA GLY A 131 16.00 1.39 35.24
C GLY A 131 16.92 0.38 34.54
N TYR A 132 18.24 0.48 34.72
CA TYR A 132 19.25 -0.28 33.97
C TYR A 132 19.05 -1.80 33.99
N GLU A 133 18.38 -2.33 35.03
CA GLU A 133 18.00 -3.75 35.14
C GLU A 133 17.09 -4.22 34.00
N GLN A 134 16.34 -3.30 33.37
CA GLN A 134 15.40 -3.56 32.28
C GLN A 134 15.86 -3.00 30.93
N ALA A 135 17.10 -2.53 30.80
CA ALA A 135 17.60 -1.87 29.60
C ALA A 135 17.52 -2.75 28.33
N PHE A 136 17.54 -4.08 28.48
CA PHE A 136 17.44 -5.03 27.37
C PHE A 136 16.00 -5.22 26.84
N VAL A 137 14.97 -4.85 27.61
CA VAL A 137 13.56 -5.12 27.29
C VAL A 137 13.15 -4.38 26.01
N GLY A 138 13.39 -3.07 25.94
CA GLY A 138 13.09 -2.25 24.76
C GLY A 138 13.70 -2.82 23.47
N PRO A 139 15.03 -3.02 23.39
CA PRO A 139 15.69 -3.63 22.24
C PRO A 139 15.13 -5.00 21.86
N SER A 140 14.89 -5.88 22.84
CA SER A 140 14.41 -7.24 22.59
C SER A 140 12.99 -7.24 22.01
N VAL A 141 12.09 -6.42 22.57
CA VAL A 141 10.72 -6.25 22.06
C VAL A 141 10.74 -5.62 20.66
N PHE A 142 11.61 -4.64 20.42
CA PHE A 142 11.77 -4.03 19.09
C PHE A 142 12.23 -5.03 18.04
N LEU A 143 13.24 -5.84 18.35
CA LEU A 143 13.76 -6.87 17.44
C LEU A 143 12.68 -7.91 17.13
N PHE A 144 11.92 -8.34 18.14
CA PHE A 144 10.82 -9.28 17.94
C PHE A 144 9.72 -8.69 17.02
N GLY A 145 9.32 -7.44 17.26
CA GLY A 145 8.41 -6.72 16.36
C GLY A 145 8.95 -6.60 14.94
N THR A 146 10.25 -6.35 14.80
CA THR A 146 10.93 -6.21 13.51
C THR A 146 10.97 -7.53 12.73
N LEU A 147 11.23 -8.66 13.40
CA LEU A 147 11.15 -9.99 12.80
C LEU A 147 9.73 -10.31 12.32
N LEU A 148 8.71 -9.97 13.12
CA LEU A 148 7.32 -10.17 12.74
C LEU A 148 6.91 -9.29 11.55
N ALA A 149 7.34 -8.02 11.54
CA ALA A 149 7.12 -7.11 10.42
C ALA A 149 7.79 -7.62 9.14
N ALA A 150 9.04 -8.10 9.23
CA ALA A 150 9.77 -8.68 8.10
C ALA A 150 9.03 -9.89 7.50
N LEU A 151 8.36 -10.69 8.32
CA LEU A 151 7.55 -11.80 7.84
C LEU A 151 6.23 -11.36 7.18
N ILE A 152 5.58 -10.30 7.66
CA ILE A 152 4.22 -9.94 7.22
C ILE A 152 4.23 -8.96 6.04
N VAL A 153 5.04 -7.90 6.12
CA VAL A 153 5.01 -6.77 5.18
C VAL A 153 5.27 -7.21 3.72
N PRO A 154 6.21 -8.11 3.40
CA PRO A 154 6.39 -8.61 2.03
C PRO A 154 5.14 -9.25 1.40
N ALA A 155 4.30 -9.89 2.21
CA ALA A 155 3.08 -10.54 1.75
C ALA A 155 1.90 -9.57 1.61
N LEU A 156 1.92 -8.45 2.32
CA LEU A 156 0.79 -7.53 2.45
C LEU A 156 0.23 -7.03 1.10
N PRO A 157 1.04 -6.67 0.08
CA PRO A 157 0.51 -6.26 -1.22
C PRO A 157 -0.33 -7.35 -1.89
N PHE A 158 0.05 -8.62 -1.74
CA PHE A 158 -0.68 -9.77 -2.29
C PHE A 158 -1.92 -10.11 -1.46
N ILE A 159 -1.84 -9.99 -0.14
CA ILE A 159 -2.99 -10.13 0.78
C ILE A 159 -4.10 -9.16 0.38
N LEU A 160 -3.74 -7.88 0.21
CA LEU A 160 -4.70 -6.83 -0.17
C LEU A 160 -5.21 -7.00 -1.60
N ALA A 161 -4.38 -7.48 -2.53
CA ALA A 161 -4.83 -7.79 -3.89
C ALA A 161 -5.83 -8.94 -3.92
N HIS A 162 -5.60 -9.98 -3.10
CA HIS A 162 -6.49 -11.12 -2.97
C HIS A 162 -7.82 -10.72 -2.31
N LEU A 163 -7.77 -9.99 -1.19
CA LEU A 163 -8.98 -9.43 -0.56
C LEU A 163 -9.76 -8.55 -1.54
N ALA A 164 -9.07 -7.72 -2.33
CA ALA A 164 -9.70 -6.86 -3.32
C ALA A 164 -10.37 -7.65 -4.45
N SER A 165 -9.78 -8.76 -4.90
CA SER A 165 -10.38 -9.60 -5.94
C SER A 165 -11.61 -10.35 -5.43
N GLU A 166 -11.53 -10.91 -4.23
CA GLU A 166 -12.59 -11.73 -3.62
C GLU A 166 -13.70 -10.91 -2.93
N ASP A 167 -13.53 -9.59 -2.78
CA ASP A 167 -14.49 -8.67 -2.13
C ASP A 167 -14.92 -9.07 -0.71
N ARG A 168 -14.06 -9.81 0.02
CA ARG A 168 -14.35 -10.32 1.37
C ARG A 168 -13.17 -10.19 2.33
N LEU A 169 -13.46 -9.87 3.58
CA LEU A 169 -12.43 -9.75 4.63
C LEU A 169 -11.70 -11.06 4.88
N SER A 170 -12.41 -12.19 4.89
CA SER A 170 -11.84 -13.52 5.17
C SER A 170 -10.74 -13.92 4.18
N ALA A 171 -10.79 -13.42 2.93
CA ALA A 171 -9.76 -13.69 1.92
C ALA A 171 -8.37 -13.18 2.34
N ALA A 172 -8.30 -12.15 3.18
CA ALA A 172 -7.01 -11.68 3.73
C ALA A 172 -6.33 -12.72 4.63
N PHE A 173 -7.06 -13.75 5.09
CA PHE A 173 -6.60 -14.76 6.04
C PHE A 173 -6.51 -16.17 5.42
N GLU A 174 -6.71 -16.30 4.11
CA GLU A 174 -6.65 -17.58 3.40
C GLU A 174 -5.19 -18.02 3.15
N MET A 175 -4.45 -18.31 4.22
CA MET A 175 -2.99 -18.56 4.20
C MET A 175 -2.57 -19.63 3.21
N ARG A 176 -3.40 -20.66 3.00
CA ARG A 176 -3.12 -21.72 2.03
C ARG A 176 -3.11 -21.18 0.59
N ARG A 177 -4.08 -20.33 0.23
CA ARG A 177 -4.11 -19.66 -1.09
C ARG A 177 -2.98 -18.66 -1.22
N LEU A 178 -2.78 -17.82 -0.21
CA LEU A 178 -1.70 -16.82 -0.17
C LEU A 178 -0.31 -17.46 -0.32
N ARG A 179 -0.04 -18.59 0.34
CA ARG A 179 1.22 -19.32 0.19
C ARG A 179 1.44 -19.80 -1.24
N THR A 180 0.41 -20.34 -1.89
CA THR A 180 0.51 -20.77 -3.30
C THR A 180 0.69 -19.58 -4.26
N LEU A 181 0.01 -18.48 -3.99
CA LEU A 181 0.12 -17.22 -4.73
C LEU A 181 1.53 -16.64 -4.63
N LEU A 182 2.08 -16.51 -3.43
CA LEU A 182 3.42 -15.97 -3.19
C LEU A 182 4.50 -16.83 -3.85
N ALA A 183 4.36 -18.16 -3.78
CA ALA A 183 5.26 -19.07 -4.48
C ALA A 183 5.25 -18.85 -6.00
N GLN A 184 4.08 -18.57 -6.59
CA GLN A 184 3.94 -18.28 -8.02
C GLN A 184 4.34 -16.86 -8.40
N ALA A 185 4.26 -15.90 -7.48
CA ALA A 185 4.68 -14.52 -7.72
C ALA A 185 6.20 -14.41 -7.95
N GLY A 186 7.00 -15.21 -7.23
CA GLY A 186 8.46 -15.29 -7.38
C GLY A 186 9.16 -13.95 -7.11
N TRP A 187 10.02 -13.52 -8.03
CA TRP A 187 10.78 -12.26 -7.93
C TRP A 187 9.92 -11.00 -7.73
N ARG A 188 8.62 -11.07 -8.05
CA ARG A 188 7.69 -9.95 -7.87
C ARG A 188 7.49 -9.60 -6.40
N VAL A 189 7.69 -10.56 -5.48
CA VAL A 189 7.60 -10.31 -4.04
C VAL A 189 8.69 -9.32 -3.60
N PRO A 190 10.00 -9.60 -3.77
CA PRO A 190 11.03 -8.63 -3.39
C PRO A 190 10.98 -7.35 -4.23
N ALA A 191 10.57 -7.40 -5.49
CA ALA A 191 10.41 -6.17 -6.29
C ALA A 191 9.33 -5.23 -5.72
N LEU A 192 8.19 -5.76 -5.28
CA LEU A 192 7.17 -4.95 -4.60
C LEU A 192 7.66 -4.45 -3.24
N GLY A 193 8.45 -5.25 -2.52
CA GLY A 193 9.13 -4.83 -1.30
C GLY A 193 10.04 -3.62 -1.54
N LEU A 194 10.88 -3.68 -2.58
CA LEU A 194 11.80 -2.60 -2.96
C LEU A 194 11.04 -1.32 -3.34
N VAL A 195 9.98 -1.45 -4.15
CA VAL A 195 9.14 -0.32 -4.52
C VAL A 195 8.47 0.31 -3.29
N THR A 196 7.97 -0.52 -2.36
CA THR A 196 7.35 -0.03 -1.12
C THR A 196 8.37 0.68 -0.23
N ALA A 197 9.57 0.12 -0.08
CA ALA A 197 10.67 0.75 0.66
C ALA A 197 11.11 2.07 0.00
N PHE A 198 11.24 2.11 -1.32
CA PHE A 198 11.57 3.33 -2.06
C PHE A 198 10.54 4.43 -1.81
N PHE A 199 9.24 4.10 -1.88
CA PHE A 199 8.20 5.08 -1.62
C PHE A 199 8.01 5.44 -0.14
N SER A 200 8.61 4.72 0.81
CA SER A 200 8.57 5.13 2.22
C SER A 200 9.56 6.25 2.56
N PHE A 201 10.60 6.45 1.74
CA PHE A 201 11.63 7.48 1.99
C PHE A 201 11.09 8.89 2.17
N PRO A 202 10.17 9.43 1.34
CA PRO A 202 9.63 10.77 1.55
C PRO A 202 8.96 10.95 2.92
N PHE A 203 8.31 9.90 3.45
CA PHE A 203 7.67 9.96 4.77
C PHE A 203 8.69 9.93 5.91
N PHE A 204 9.80 9.20 5.73
CA PHE A 204 10.91 9.24 6.67
C PHE A 204 11.62 10.59 6.64
N ALA A 205 11.91 11.12 5.45
CA ALA A 205 12.49 12.44 5.27
C ALA A 205 11.60 13.53 5.88
N ALA A 206 10.29 13.45 5.71
CA ALA A 206 9.36 14.41 6.32
C ALA A 206 9.39 14.41 7.85
N ARG A 207 9.61 13.26 8.49
CA ARG A 207 9.80 13.20 9.94
C ARG A 207 11.10 13.87 10.38
N GLY A 208 12.20 13.62 9.68
CA GLY A 208 13.48 14.27 9.94
C GLY A 208 13.45 15.78 9.63
N LEU A 209 12.67 16.21 8.64
CA LEU A 209 12.49 17.61 8.31
C LEU A 209 11.85 18.37 9.48
N ILE A 210 10.91 17.80 10.22
CA ILE A 210 10.31 18.49 11.39
C ILE A 210 11.36 18.80 12.46
N THR A 211 12.31 17.89 12.69
CA THR A 211 13.34 18.06 13.73
C THR A 211 14.53 18.90 13.27
N THR A 212 14.75 19.03 11.97
CA THR A 212 15.92 19.73 11.39
C THR A 212 15.52 20.94 10.52
N ALA A 213 14.23 21.31 10.48
CA ALA A 213 13.72 22.31 9.54
C ALA A 213 14.50 23.62 9.60
N THR A 214 14.80 24.10 10.80
CA THR A 214 15.49 25.38 11.04
C THR A 214 16.97 25.32 10.67
N ASP A 215 17.62 24.16 10.81
CA ASP A 215 19.01 23.97 10.36
C ASP A 215 19.14 24.08 8.83
N TRP A 216 18.13 23.58 8.09
CA TRP A 216 18.14 23.60 6.62
C TRP A 216 17.51 24.86 6.02
N ALA A 217 16.60 25.48 6.76
CA ALA A 217 15.83 26.64 6.36
C ALA A 217 15.68 27.59 7.56
N PRO A 218 16.74 28.35 7.90
CA PRO A 218 16.73 29.23 9.08
C PRO A 218 15.61 30.27 9.06
N TRP A 219 15.17 30.70 7.87
CA TRP A 219 14.05 31.62 7.68
C TRP A 219 12.72 31.11 8.27
N ILE A 220 12.60 29.81 8.58
CA ILE A 220 11.43 29.26 9.27
C ILE A 220 11.28 29.84 10.68
N GLU A 221 12.39 30.22 11.34
CA GLU A 221 12.37 30.84 12.66
C GLU A 221 11.75 32.24 12.64
N ASP A 222 11.84 32.93 11.50
CA ASP A 222 11.33 34.29 11.31
C ASP A 222 9.84 34.33 10.90
N LEU A 223 9.22 33.17 10.67
CA LEU A 223 7.82 33.11 10.23
C LEU A 223 6.85 33.50 11.36
N THR A 224 5.85 34.29 11.00
CA THR A 224 4.71 34.55 11.88
C THR A 224 3.89 33.28 12.13
N PRO A 225 3.09 33.22 13.21
CA PRO A 225 2.24 32.05 13.50
C PRO A 225 1.32 31.64 12.33
N ASP A 226 0.78 32.60 11.59
CA ASP A 226 -0.10 32.36 10.43
C ASP A 226 0.68 31.75 9.25
N GLU A 227 1.89 32.22 9.00
CA GLU A 227 2.77 31.67 7.97
C GLU A 227 3.23 30.26 8.32
N VAL A 228 3.54 29.99 9.60
CA VAL A 228 3.84 28.63 10.09
C VAL A 228 2.63 27.71 9.88
N ALA A 229 1.42 28.18 10.17
CA ALA A 229 0.20 27.41 9.95
C ALA A 229 -0.02 27.10 8.46
N ALA A 230 0.18 28.08 7.57
CA ALA A 230 0.10 27.91 6.12
C ALA A 230 1.14 26.90 5.62
N LEU A 231 2.39 26.99 6.07
CA LEU A 231 3.47 26.06 5.73
C LEU A 231 3.13 24.63 6.18
N LYS A 232 2.63 24.45 7.41
CA LYS A 232 2.15 23.15 7.91
C LYS A 232 1.04 22.59 7.03
N GLY A 233 0.10 23.42 6.59
CA GLY A 233 -0.97 23.03 5.67
C GLY A 233 -0.45 22.54 4.32
N GLN A 234 0.53 23.25 3.74
CA GLN A 234 1.16 22.86 2.48
C GLN A 234 1.93 21.54 2.60
N ILE A 235 2.70 21.37 3.68
CA ILE A 235 3.42 20.12 3.97
C ILE A 235 2.42 18.97 4.12
N ALA A 236 1.34 19.16 4.89
CA ALA A 236 0.31 18.15 5.07
C ALA A 236 -0.36 17.75 3.75
N LEU A 237 -0.68 18.73 2.88
CA LEU A 237 -1.24 18.47 1.56
C LEU A 237 -0.27 17.70 0.66
N PHE A 238 1.02 18.08 0.67
CA PHE A 238 2.07 17.36 -0.07
C PHE A 238 2.20 15.91 0.42
N LEU A 239 2.22 15.68 1.73
CA LEU A 239 2.27 14.34 2.30
C LEU A 239 1.02 13.52 1.97
N ALA A 240 -0.15 14.14 1.95
CA ALA A 240 -1.38 13.48 1.52
C ALA A 240 -1.32 13.09 0.03
N ALA A 241 -0.77 13.95 -0.82
CA ALA A 241 -0.56 13.67 -2.24
C ALA A 241 0.44 12.53 -2.44
N ALA A 242 1.56 12.57 -1.71
CA ALA A 242 2.57 11.53 -1.71
C ALA A 242 2.00 10.19 -1.22
N ALA A 243 1.20 10.20 -0.14
CA ALA A 243 0.56 9.01 0.42
C ALA A 243 -0.40 8.37 -0.57
N PHE A 244 -1.29 9.18 -1.16
CA PHE A 244 -2.22 8.70 -2.16
C PHE A 244 -1.51 8.18 -3.41
N GLY A 245 -0.55 8.94 -3.95
CA GLY A 245 0.24 8.56 -5.12
C GLY A 245 1.01 7.26 -4.91
N THR A 246 1.70 7.15 -3.77
CA THR A 246 2.41 5.93 -3.35
C THR A 246 1.46 4.74 -3.27
N ALA A 247 0.35 4.89 -2.54
CA ALA A 247 -0.61 3.81 -2.37
C ALA A 247 -1.24 3.39 -3.71
N TRP A 248 -1.53 4.35 -4.60
CA TRP A 248 -2.04 4.06 -5.94
C TRP A 248 -1.02 3.26 -6.75
N ILE A 249 0.23 3.73 -6.86
CA ILE A 249 1.25 3.04 -7.65
C ILE A 249 1.51 1.64 -7.08
N ALA A 250 1.72 1.53 -5.77
CA ALA A 250 1.99 0.25 -5.12
C ALA A 250 0.84 -0.75 -5.32
N ARG A 251 -0.42 -0.33 -5.15
CA ARG A 251 -1.58 -1.21 -5.36
C ARG A 251 -1.80 -1.57 -6.82
N ALA A 252 -1.50 -0.67 -7.76
CA ALA A 252 -1.57 -0.96 -9.18
C ALA A 252 -0.52 -2.02 -9.59
N LEU A 253 0.71 -1.89 -9.09
CA LEU A 253 1.76 -2.88 -9.31
C LEU A 253 1.44 -4.22 -8.64
N ALA A 254 0.90 -4.19 -7.42
CA ALA A 254 0.46 -5.38 -6.70
C ALA A 254 -0.66 -6.11 -7.45
N ALA A 255 -1.67 -5.42 -7.96
CA ALA A 255 -2.70 -6.02 -8.81
C ALA A 255 -2.11 -6.69 -10.06
N ARG A 256 -1.17 -6.02 -10.75
CA ARG A 256 -0.50 -6.60 -11.93
C ARG A 256 0.30 -7.85 -11.59
N ALA A 257 0.99 -7.86 -10.46
CA ALA A 257 1.71 -9.03 -9.97
C ALA A 257 0.75 -10.16 -9.59
N TYR A 258 -0.34 -9.83 -8.90
CA TYR A 258 -1.40 -10.74 -8.49
C TYR A 258 -2.05 -11.43 -9.69
N VAL A 259 -2.51 -10.67 -10.68
CA VAL A 259 -3.14 -11.20 -11.90
C VAL A 259 -2.22 -12.16 -12.66
N LYS A 260 -0.90 -11.94 -12.62
CA LYS A 260 0.05 -12.85 -13.24
C LYS A 260 0.24 -14.14 -12.42
N ALA A 261 0.19 -14.06 -11.10
CA ALA A 261 0.49 -15.17 -10.20
C ALA A 261 -0.74 -16.05 -9.88
N ALA A 262 -1.89 -15.44 -9.58
CA ALA A 262 -3.08 -16.12 -9.08
C ALA A 262 -3.62 -17.22 -10.02
N PRO A 263 -3.72 -17.01 -11.35
CA PRO A 263 -4.16 -18.07 -12.26
C PRO A 263 -3.27 -19.31 -12.28
N GLY A 264 -1.96 -19.13 -12.11
CA GLY A 264 -1.02 -20.24 -12.00
C GLY A 264 -1.11 -20.95 -10.65
N ALA A 265 -1.39 -20.21 -9.58
CA ALA A 265 -1.65 -20.78 -8.26
C ALA A 265 -2.95 -21.62 -8.26
N ALA A 266 -4.00 -21.12 -8.92
CA ALA A 266 -5.26 -21.82 -9.11
C ALA A 266 -5.09 -23.09 -9.95
N GLY A 267 -4.38 -23.02 -11.09
CA GLY A 267 -4.14 -24.19 -11.93
C GLY A 267 -3.28 -25.28 -11.28
N LEU A 268 -2.44 -24.94 -10.29
CA LEU A 268 -1.67 -25.92 -9.51
C LEU A 268 -2.46 -26.59 -8.40
N ARG A 269 -3.41 -25.88 -7.80
CA ARG A 269 -4.22 -26.38 -6.68
C ARG A 269 -5.68 -25.98 -6.86
N PRO A 270 -6.39 -26.55 -7.86
CA PRO A 270 -7.75 -26.14 -8.21
C PRO A 270 -8.69 -26.19 -7.01
N GLY A 271 -8.70 -27.32 -6.27
CA GLY A 271 -9.55 -27.49 -5.08
C GLY A 271 -9.33 -26.48 -3.94
N LEU A 272 -8.18 -25.78 -3.90
CA LEU A 272 -8.02 -24.68 -2.96
C LEU A 272 -8.66 -23.40 -3.47
N TRP A 273 -8.68 -23.16 -4.78
CA TRP A 273 -9.11 -21.92 -5.42
C TRP A 273 -10.55 -21.99 -5.97
N ASP A 274 -11.25 -23.11 -5.76
CA ASP A 274 -12.66 -23.25 -6.14
C ASP A 274 -13.51 -22.07 -5.67
N GLY A 275 -14.38 -21.60 -6.57
CA GLY A 275 -15.25 -20.44 -6.36
C GLY A 275 -14.55 -19.08 -6.33
N SER A 276 -13.23 -19.00 -6.57
CA SER A 276 -12.52 -17.72 -6.72
C SER A 276 -12.53 -17.25 -8.18
N ALA A 277 -12.49 -15.93 -8.39
CA ALA A 277 -12.40 -15.37 -9.74
C ALA A 277 -11.10 -15.79 -10.45
N ALA A 278 -10.03 -16.08 -9.71
CA ALA A 278 -8.77 -16.55 -10.28
C ALA A 278 -8.85 -17.99 -10.83
N ALA A 279 -9.81 -18.80 -10.36
CA ALA A 279 -10.01 -20.16 -10.85
C ALA A 279 -10.61 -20.19 -12.27
N GLU A 280 -11.45 -19.22 -12.62
CA GLU A 280 -12.00 -19.08 -13.97
C GLU A 280 -10.90 -18.83 -15.01
N ALA A 281 -9.84 -18.13 -14.59
CA ALA A 281 -8.66 -17.87 -15.43
C ALA A 281 -7.54 -18.91 -15.26
N ALA A 282 -7.79 -20.01 -14.53
CA ALA A 282 -6.75 -20.97 -14.15
C ALA A 282 -5.98 -21.47 -15.38
N ARG A 283 -4.67 -21.59 -15.22
CA ARG A 283 -3.77 -22.03 -16.29
C ARG A 283 -2.76 -23.04 -15.77
N PRO A 284 -2.33 -24.01 -16.60
CA PRO A 284 -1.28 -24.94 -16.22
C PRO A 284 -0.05 -24.17 -15.75
N ALA A 285 0.44 -24.50 -14.57
CA ALA A 285 1.65 -23.93 -14.02
C ALA A 285 2.51 -25.04 -13.42
N ARG A 286 3.81 -24.77 -13.29
CA ARG A 286 4.77 -25.70 -12.68
C ARG A 286 4.96 -25.35 -11.21
N ASN A 287 5.17 -26.38 -10.39
CA ASN A 287 5.62 -26.19 -9.03
C ASN A 287 6.95 -25.43 -9.04
N ARG A 288 6.97 -24.25 -8.43
CA ARG A 288 8.22 -23.49 -8.24
C ARG A 288 9.07 -24.19 -7.20
N SER A 289 10.39 -24.13 -7.39
CA SER A 289 11.34 -24.66 -6.41
C SER A 289 11.08 -24.02 -5.03
N ARG A 290 11.01 -24.85 -3.98
CA ARG A 290 10.86 -24.39 -2.60
C ARG A 290 12.03 -23.49 -2.20
N LEU A 291 13.25 -23.88 -2.58
CA LEU A 291 14.46 -23.09 -2.34
C LEU A 291 14.34 -21.71 -2.98
N LEU A 292 13.95 -21.63 -4.25
CA LEU A 292 13.82 -20.35 -4.93
C LEU A 292 12.71 -19.46 -4.31
N THR A 293 11.63 -20.07 -3.84
CA THR A 293 10.56 -19.35 -3.12
C THR A 293 11.10 -18.78 -1.81
N LEU A 294 11.86 -19.56 -1.04
CA LEU A 294 12.51 -19.11 0.19
C LEU A 294 13.52 -18.00 -0.08
N VAL A 295 14.31 -18.09 -1.15
CA VAL A 295 15.27 -17.04 -1.55
C VAL A 295 14.54 -15.74 -1.87
N TRP A 296 13.50 -15.77 -2.70
CA TRP A 296 12.77 -14.54 -3.04
C TRP A 296 12.06 -13.93 -1.85
N TYR A 297 11.46 -14.75 -1.00
CA TYR A 297 10.81 -14.26 0.21
C TYR A 297 11.83 -13.70 1.20
N GLY A 298 12.94 -14.41 1.42
CA GLY A 298 14.05 -13.96 2.27
C GLY A 298 14.66 -12.64 1.79
N LEU A 299 14.81 -12.43 0.48
CA LEU A 299 15.23 -11.15 -0.07
C LEU A 299 14.22 -10.04 0.24
N ALA A 300 12.91 -10.32 0.13
CA ALA A 300 11.87 -9.35 0.47
C ALA A 300 11.86 -9.02 1.98
N MET A 301 12.12 -10.02 2.83
CA MET A 301 12.31 -9.83 4.27
C MET A 301 13.52 -8.92 4.53
N ALA A 302 14.66 -9.16 3.87
CA ALA A 302 15.87 -8.35 4.03
C ALA A 302 15.65 -6.89 3.61
N ILE A 303 14.95 -6.65 2.49
CA ILE A 303 14.56 -5.30 2.06
C ILE A 303 13.69 -4.62 3.13
N THR A 304 12.71 -5.35 3.67
CA THR A 304 11.82 -4.84 4.73
C THR A 304 12.61 -4.50 5.99
N LEU A 305 13.53 -5.36 6.41
CA LEU A 305 14.38 -5.15 7.58
C LEU A 305 15.24 -3.89 7.41
N GLY A 306 15.88 -3.73 6.24
CA GLY A 306 16.65 -2.52 5.93
C GLY A 306 15.81 -1.25 6.01
N ALA A 307 14.57 -1.28 5.49
CA ALA A 307 13.65 -0.15 5.57
C ALA A 307 13.16 0.12 7.00
N SER A 308 12.88 -0.91 7.81
CA SER A 308 12.49 -0.76 9.21
C SER A 308 13.60 -0.12 10.05
N PHE A 309 14.86 -0.38 9.74
CA PHE A 309 15.98 0.27 10.41
C PHE A 309 16.07 1.77 10.13
N LEU A 310 15.58 2.24 8.97
CA LEU A 310 15.49 3.67 8.68
C LEU A 310 14.53 4.41 9.63
N ILE A 311 13.51 3.72 10.17
CA ILE A 311 12.60 4.28 11.18
C ILE A 311 13.37 4.59 12.47
N LEU A 312 14.25 3.68 12.88
CA LEU A 312 15.12 3.89 14.04
C LEU A 312 16.13 5.00 13.78
N ALA A 313 16.80 4.95 12.62
CA ALA A 313 17.76 5.99 12.23
C ALA A 313 17.10 7.37 12.32
N GLY A 314 15.89 7.51 11.78
CA GLY A 314 15.07 8.73 11.81
C GLY A 314 14.68 9.28 13.19
N GLN A 315 14.54 8.43 14.21
CA GLN A 315 14.19 8.85 15.57
C GLN A 315 15.40 9.19 16.44
N PHE A 316 16.57 8.65 16.11
CA PHE A 316 17.83 8.88 16.83
C PHE A 316 18.82 9.72 16.01
N LEU A 317 18.31 10.58 15.12
CA LEU A 317 19.08 11.52 14.26
C LEU A 317 19.77 12.67 15.02
N ASP A 318 20.30 12.39 16.20
CA ASP A 318 21.21 13.30 16.92
C ASP A 318 22.65 12.75 16.94
N HIS A 319 22.99 11.88 15.98
CA HIS A 319 24.32 11.28 15.91
C HIS A 319 25.02 11.61 14.59
N ALA A 320 26.24 12.14 14.74
CA ALA A 320 27.13 12.71 13.72
C ALA A 320 27.35 11.89 12.43
N TRP A 321 26.97 10.61 12.41
CA TRP A 321 27.09 9.73 11.24
C TRP A 321 26.10 10.08 10.11
N TRP A 322 24.97 10.74 10.38
CA TRP A 322 24.04 11.17 9.32
C TRP A 322 24.53 12.38 8.52
N ARG A 323 25.30 13.27 9.16
CA ARG A 323 25.97 14.38 8.45
C ARG A 323 26.91 13.85 7.37
N TRP A 324 27.53 12.69 7.57
CA TRP A 324 28.40 12.04 6.57
C TRP A 324 27.65 11.54 5.33
N ILE A 325 26.43 11.03 5.48
CA ILE A 325 25.66 10.44 4.36
C ILE A 325 24.99 11.54 3.53
N PHE A 326 24.47 12.59 4.17
CA PHE A 326 23.70 13.64 3.49
C PHE A 326 24.50 14.93 3.23
N HIS A 327 25.63 15.12 3.91
CA HIS A 327 26.51 16.27 3.73
C HIS A 327 27.99 15.86 3.73
N PRO A 328 28.44 14.99 2.81
CA PRO A 328 29.84 14.57 2.77
C PRO A 328 30.80 15.76 2.68
N GLY A 329 30.39 16.88 2.07
CA GLY A 329 31.17 18.12 1.97
C GLY A 329 31.25 18.98 3.24
N LEU A 330 30.34 18.84 4.21
CA LEU A 330 30.38 19.57 5.47
C LEU A 330 31.15 18.82 6.57
N THR A 331 31.37 17.51 6.41
CA THR A 331 32.03 16.63 7.39
C THR A 331 33.44 16.20 7.02
N LEU A 332 33.90 16.49 5.80
CA LEU A 332 35.32 16.37 5.48
C LEU A 332 36.08 17.40 6.32
N PRO A 333 37.17 17.03 7.00
CA PRO A 333 38.09 18.02 7.52
C PRO A 333 38.61 18.80 6.31
N TRP A 334 38.10 20.01 6.13
CA TRP A 334 38.72 20.97 5.24
C TRP A 334 40.12 21.18 5.79
N VAL A 335 41.13 20.75 5.03
CA VAL A 335 42.52 21.07 5.33
C VAL A 335 42.61 22.60 5.22
N GLY A 336 42.56 23.25 6.37
CA GLY A 336 42.79 24.66 6.62
C GLY A 336 43.59 24.77 7.91
#